data_AF-A0A081DEW9-F1
#
_entry.id   AF-A0A081DEW9-F1
#
_cell.length_a   1.000
_cell.length_b   1.000
_cell.length_c   1.000
_cell.angle_alpha   90.00
_cell.angle_beta   90.00
_cell.angle_gamma   90.00
#
_symmetry.space_group_name_H-M   'P 1'
#
loop_
_entity.id
_entity.type
_entity.pdbx_description
1 polymer ?
#
loop_
_entity_poly.entity_id
_entity_poly.type
_entity_poly.pdbx_seq_one_letter_code
_entity_poly.pdbx_strand_id
1 'polypeptide(L)' 'MLLNQIHPNIVECGTDEAGRGCLCGPVTAAAVILPPDFKSDLLNDSKKLSRT' A
#
# COMPACT_ATOMS: atom_id res chain seq x y z
N MET A 1 12.10 -5.04 6.53
CA MET A 1 11.05 -5.37 5.54
C MET A 1 9.78 -5.65 6.32
N LEU A 2 8.65 -5.09 5.89
CA LEU A 2 7.34 -5.50 6.41
C LEU A 2 7.05 -6.94 5.96
N LEU A 3 6.29 -7.68 6.76
CA LEU A 3 5.76 -8.97 6.35
C LEU A 3 4.63 -8.75 5.33
N ASN A 4 4.56 -9.59 4.30
CA ASN A 4 3.49 -9.53 3.30
C ASN A 4 2.12 -9.92 3.89
N GLN A 5 2.12 -10.79 4.91
CA GLN A 5 0.92 -11.33 5.54
C GLN A 5 1.23 -11.66 7.00
N ILE A 6 0.26 -11.42 7.89
CA ILE A 6 0.33 -11.72 9.32
C ILE A 6 -0.38 -13.04 9.61
N HIS A 7 -1.56 -13.27 9.00
CA HIS A 7 -2.35 -14.49 9.18
C HIS A 7 -2.51 -15.26 7.85
N PRO A 8 -1.73 -16.33 7.62
CA PRO A 8 -1.68 -17.06 6.33
C PRO A 8 -2.99 -17.76 5.94
N ASN A 9 -3.86 -18.04 6.92
CA ASN A 9 -5.08 -18.83 6.72
C ASN A 9 -6.34 -17.98 6.47
N ILE A 10 -6.19 -16.66 6.39
CA ILE A 10 -7.28 -15.74 6.07
C ILE A 10 -6.85 -14.82 4.93
N VAL A 11 -7.83 -14.29 4.20
CA VAL A 11 -7.58 -13.28 3.18
C VAL A 11 -7.30 -11.96 3.88
N GLU A 12 -6.08 -11.43 3.69
CA GLU A 12 -5.66 -10.15 4.24
C GLU A 12 -5.46 -9.11 3.14
N CYS A 13 -5.82 -7.87 3.44
CA CYS A 13 -5.52 -6.73 2.58
C CYS A 13 -4.72 -5.68 3.35
N GLY A 14 -3.75 -5.07 2.68
CA GLY A 14 -3.13 -3.83 3.13
C GLY A 14 -3.96 -2.64 2.68
N THR A 15 -4.13 -1.66 3.54
CA THR A 15 -4.94 -0.45 3.26
C THR A 15 -4.11 0.80 3.49
N ASP A 16 -4.32 1.82 2.67
CA ASP A 16 -3.70 3.14 2.85
C ASP A 16 -4.60 4.24 2.27
N GLU A 17 -4.38 5.47 2.74
CA GLU A 17 -5.07 6.66 2.25
C GLU A 17 -4.12 7.79 1.91
N ALA A 18 -4.47 8.53 0.85
CA ALA A 18 -3.78 9.73 0.44
C ALA A 18 -4.74 10.93 0.44
N GLY A 19 -4.23 12.09 0.83
CA GLY A 19 -5.00 13.33 0.85
C GLY A 19 -5.61 13.69 2.21
N ARG A 20 -5.36 12.90 3.27
CA ARG A 20 -5.82 13.24 4.62
C ARG A 20 -5.12 14.53 5.10
N GLY A 21 -5.91 15.54 5.46
CA GLY A 21 -5.40 16.83 5.95
C GLY A 21 -5.07 17.85 4.87
N CYS A 22 -5.45 17.61 3.61
CA CYS A 22 -5.35 18.61 2.55
C CYS A 22 -6.34 19.76 2.75
N LEU A 23 -5.93 20.99 2.39
CA LEU A 23 -6.80 22.17 2.40
C LEU A 23 -7.95 22.05 1.38
N CYS A 24 -7.68 21.39 0.25
CA CYS A 24 -8.64 21.13 -0.81
C CYS A 24 -8.26 19.85 -1.58
N GLY A 25 -9.24 19.23 -2.22
CA GLY A 25 -9.09 17.97 -2.95
C GLY A 25 -9.66 16.76 -2.18
N PRO A 26 -9.97 15.66 -2.87
CA PRO A 26 -10.56 14.49 -2.24
C PRO A 26 -9.52 13.70 -1.45
N VAL A 27 -9.99 13.00 -0.41
CA VAL A 27 -9.24 11.90 0.18
C VAL A 27 -9.50 10.65 -0.66
N THR A 28 -8.45 9.94 -1.03
CA THR A 28 -8.55 8.67 -1.76
C THR A 28 -7.96 7.56 -0.91
N ALA A 29 -8.68 6.45 -0.77
CA ALA A 29 -8.23 5.26 -0.06
C ALA A 29 -8.18 4.06 -1.00
N ALA A 30 -7.28 3.12 -0.73
CA ALA A 30 -7.14 1.89 -1.50
C ALA A 30 -6.91 0.69 -0.57
N ALA A 31 -7.31 -0.49 -1.04
CA ALA A 31 -7.02 -1.77 -0.41
C ALA A 31 -6.41 -2.72 -1.44
N VAL A 32 -5.34 -3.41 -1.06
CA VAL A 32 -4.61 -4.33 -1.95
C VAL A 32 -4.43 -5.67 -1.25
N ILE A 33 -4.80 -6.74 -1.94
CA ILE A 33 -4.50 -8.12 -1.55
C ILE A 33 -3.34 -8.58 -2.42
N LEU A 34 -2.24 -9.01 -1.80
CA LEU A 34 -1.07 -9.53 -2.49
C LEU A 34 -1.00 -11.06 -2.37
N PRO A 35 -0.50 -11.77 -3.39
CA PRO A 35 -0.17 -13.18 -3.27
C PRO A 35 0.87 -13.43 -2.16
N PRO A 36 0.85 -14.61 -1.48
CA PRO A 36 1.78 -14.91 -0.38
C PRO A 36 3.27 -14.83 -0.77
N ASP A 37 3.59 -15.15 -2.03
CA ASP A 37 4.93 -15.18 -2.60
C ASP A 37 5.33 -13.88 -3.32
N PHE A 38 4.50 -12.83 -3.20
CA PHE A 38 4.73 -11.56 -3.86
C PHE A 38 6.04 -10.91 -3.40
N LYS A 39 6.89 -10.52 -4.36
CA LYS A 39 8.11 -9.74 -4.12
C LYS A 39 8.19 -8.62 -5.14
N SER A 40 8.50 -7.42 -4.66
CA SER A 40 8.70 -6.26 -5.52
C SER A 40 9.76 -5.35 -4.92
N ASP A 41 10.79 -5.08 -5.72
CA ASP A 41 11.86 -4.15 -5.34
C ASP A 41 11.40 -2.68 -5.39
N LEU A 42 10.27 -2.41 -6.07
CA LEU A 42 9.73 -1.07 -6.29
C LEU A 42 8.75 -0.62 -5.20
N LEU A 43 8.08 -1.55 -4.51
CA LEU A 43 6.98 -1.25 -3.59
C LEU A 43 7.41 -0.92 -2.14
N ASN A 44 8.70 -0.93 -1.84
CA ASN A 44 9.19 -0.79 -0.46
C ASN A 44 9.43 0.68 -0.03
N ASP A 45 9.47 1.64 -0.96
CA ASP A 45 9.54 3.08 -0.64
C ASP A 45 8.90 3.93 -1.76
N SER A 46 7.60 4.17 -1.64
CA SER A 46 6.82 5.02 -2.56
C SER A 46 7.29 6.48 -2.60
N LYS A 47 8.12 6.93 -1.63
CA LYS A 47 8.57 8.33 -1.53
C LYS A 47 9.62 8.72 -2.58
N LYS A 48 10.08 7.79 -3.42
CA LYS A 48 11.05 8.04 -4.51
C LYS A 48 10.44 8.01 -5.91
N LEU A 49 9.11 8.09 -6.05
CA LEU A 49 8.49 8.23 -7.36
C LEU A 49 8.70 9.66 -7.88
N SER A 50 9.57 9.84 -8.88
CA SER A 50 9.68 11.11 -9.60
C SER A 50 8.41 11.32 -10.43
N ARG A 51 7.67 12.41 -10.17
CA ARG A 51 6.60 12.85 -11.07
C ARG A 51 7.28 13.30 -12.38
N THR A 52 6.97 12.61 -13.47
CA THR A 52 7.28 13.11 -14.82
C THR A 52 6.28 14.19 -15.21
#